data_AF-A0A937DJ60-F1
#
_entry.id   AF-A0A937DJ60-F1
#
_cell.length_a   1.000
_cell.length_b   1.000
_cell.length_c   1.000
_cell.angle_alpha   90.00
_cell.angle_beta   90.00
_cell.angle_gamma   90.00
#
_symmetry.space_group_name_H-M   'P 1'
#
loop_
_entity.id
_entity.type
_entity.pdbx_description
1 polymer ?
#
loop_
_entity_poly.entity_id
_entity_poly.type
_entity_poly.pdbx_seq_one_letter_code
_entity_poly.pdbx_strand_id
1 'polypeptide(L)'
;MDMQIFTLPLTLGASDEMGQIALVGGLLIAALGITVSFVRRVLKHRETEKTRREIAAYVAEGSIKPEDAVKLMQASSKKKDDDEDE
;
A
#
# COMPACT_ATOMS: atom_id res chain seq x y z
N MET A 1 15.77 26.13 -34.19
CA MET A 1 14.94 25.27 -33.33
C MET A 1 15.57 25.27 -31.96
N ASP A 2 15.20 26.28 -31.18
CA ASP A 2 15.64 26.46 -29.79
C ASP A 2 15.15 25.31 -28.92
N MET A 3 16.10 24.55 -28.39
CA MET A 3 15.86 23.41 -27.49
C MET A 3 16.03 23.84 -26.02
N GLN A 4 15.55 25.04 -25.65
CA GLN A 4 15.72 25.62 -24.30
C GLN A 4 14.50 25.46 -23.38
N ILE A 5 13.52 24.62 -23.72
CA ILE A 5 12.25 24.54 -22.95
C ILE A 5 12.28 23.46 -21.85
N PHE A 6 13.33 22.65 -21.70
CA PHE A 6 13.32 21.51 -20.75
C PHE A 6 14.35 21.57 -19.60
N THR A 7 15.11 22.66 -19.43
CA THR A 7 16.21 22.70 -18.43
C THR A 7 15.93 23.58 -17.20
N LEU A 8 14.79 24.29 -17.14
CA LEU A 8 14.64 25.45 -16.26
C LEU A 8 13.98 25.29 -14.86
N PRO A 9 13.40 24.15 -14.42
CA PRO A 9 13.09 24.01 -13.00
C PRO A 9 14.23 23.37 -12.18
N LEU A 10 15.10 22.58 -12.83
CA LEU A 10 16.13 21.80 -12.13
C LEU A 10 17.37 22.65 -11.76
N THR A 11 17.67 23.67 -12.56
CA THR A 11 18.85 24.52 -12.38
C THR A 11 18.64 25.68 -11.40
N LEU A 12 17.40 26.06 -11.10
CA LEU A 12 17.10 27.23 -10.25
C LEU A 12 17.01 26.88 -8.75
N GLY A 13 16.67 25.63 -8.40
CA GLY A 13 16.74 25.14 -7.02
C GLY A 13 18.13 24.60 -6.61
N ALA A 14 19.14 24.81 -7.45
CA ALA A 14 20.38 24.05 -7.48
C ALA A 14 21.65 24.92 -7.55
N SER A 15 21.62 26.13 -6.97
CA SER A 15 22.86 26.85 -6.68
C SER A 15 23.63 26.24 -5.50
N ASP A 16 22.98 25.40 -4.69
CA ASP A 16 23.57 24.73 -3.53
C ASP A 16 23.51 23.19 -3.70
N GLU A 17 24.65 22.52 -3.63
CA GLU A 17 24.77 21.05 -3.72
C GLU A 17 23.85 20.33 -2.72
N MET A 18 23.61 20.96 -1.57
CA MET A 18 22.71 20.48 -0.52
C MET A 18 21.24 20.40 -0.98
N GLY A 19 20.79 21.36 -1.79
CA GLY A 19 19.41 21.43 -2.29
C GLY A 19 19.10 20.33 -3.31
N GLN A 20 20.07 20.01 -4.17
CA GLN A 20 19.94 18.91 -5.14
C GLN A 20 19.86 17.55 -4.44
N ILE A 21 20.69 17.30 -3.42
CA ILE A 21 20.67 16.04 -2.66
C ILE A 21 19.34 15.87 -1.93
N ALA A 22 18.82 16.94 -1.31
CA ALA A 22 17.52 16.90 -0.63
C ALA A 22 16.37 16.61 -1.60
N LEU A 23 16.38 17.21 -2.79
CA LEU A 23 15.33 17.03 -3.80
C LEU A 23 15.35 15.63 -4.41
N VAL A 24 16.53 15.15 -4.82
CA VAL A 24 16.70 13.80 -5.39
C VAL A 24 16.46 12.73 -4.32
N GLY A 25 17.02 12.91 -3.11
CA GLY A 25 16.82 12.00 -1.99
C GLY A 25 15.37 11.94 -1.54
N GLY A 26 14.70 13.09 -1.43
CA GLY A 26 13.28 13.18 -1.08
C GLY A 26 12.38 12.48 -2.10
N LEU A 27 12.65 12.67 -3.40
CA LEU A 27 11.90 12.01 -4.48
C LEU A 27 12.08 10.48 -4.43
N LEU A 28 13.29 9.99 -4.18
CA LEU A 28 13.55 8.55 -4.05
C LEU A 28 12.82 7.94 -2.85
N ILE A 29 12.87 8.60 -1.70
CA ILE A 29 12.15 8.13 -0.49
C ILE A 29 10.63 8.13 -0.73
N ALA A 30 10.10 9.17 -1.36
CA ALA A 30 8.68 9.26 -1.70
C ALA A 30 8.27 8.13 -2.66
N ALA A 31 9.05 7.89 -3.72
CA ALA A 31 8.80 6.82 -4.68
C ALA A 31 8.83 5.43 -4.02
N LEU A 32 9.79 5.19 -3.14
CA LEU A 32 9.85 3.94 -2.36
C LEU A 32 8.64 3.79 -1.45
N GLY A 33 8.26 4.85 -0.73
CA GLY A 33 7.09 4.85 0.16
C GLY A 33 5.79 4.51 -0.56
N ILE A 34 5.56 5.11 -1.74
CA ILE A 34 4.40 4.84 -2.58
C ILE A 34 4.41 3.40 -3.09
N THR A 35 5.57 2.90 -3.53
CA THR A 35 5.68 1.54 -4.05
C THR A 35 5.39 0.51 -2.95
N VAL A 36 5.97 0.70 -1.77
CA VAL A 36 5.76 -0.20 -0.63
C VAL A 36 4.31 -0.16 -0.16
N SER A 37 3.69 1.02 -0.08
CA SER A 37 2.29 1.13 0.35
C SER A 37 1.34 0.46 -0.65
N PHE A 38 1.59 0.62 -1.95
CA PHE A 38 0.83 -0.04 -3.00
C PHE A 38 0.95 -1.57 -2.93
N VAL A 39 2.17 -2.10 -2.82
CA VAL A 39 2.41 -3.55 -2.70
C VAL A 39 1.71 -4.11 -1.45
N ARG A 40 1.83 -3.44 -0.29
CA ARG A 40 1.13 -3.84 0.93
C ARG A 40 -0.38 -3.92 0.73
N ARG A 41 -0.97 -2.93 0.05
CA ARG A 41 -2.41 -2.91 -0.23
C ARG A 41 -2.84 -4.09 -1.09
N VAL A 42 -2.09 -4.38 -2.17
CA VAL A 42 -2.38 -5.52 -3.06
C VAL A 42 -2.27 -6.84 -2.31
N LEU A 43 -1.22 -7.03 -1.50
CA LEU A 43 -1.04 -8.24 -0.70
C LEU A 43 -2.18 -8.42 0.32
N LYS A 44 -2.55 -7.36 1.04
CA LYS A 44 -3.67 -7.40 2.01
C LYS A 44 -4.97 -7.84 1.34
N HIS A 45 -5.27 -7.31 0.15
CA HIS A 45 -6.45 -7.74 -0.62
C HIS A 45 -6.40 -9.21 -1.02
N ARG A 46 -5.25 -9.67 -1.53
CA ARG A 46 -5.08 -11.08 -1.93
C ARG A 46 -5.24 -12.04 -0.76
N GLU A 47 -4.61 -11.75 0.37
CA GLU A 47 -4.72 -12.59 1.57
C GLU A 47 -6.16 -12.61 2.10
N THR A 48 -6.87 -11.48 2.09
CA THR A 48 -8.28 -11.43 2.52
C THR A 48 -9.16 -12.33 1.65
N GLU A 49 -9.01 -12.27 0.33
CA GLU A 49 -9.77 -13.09 -0.61
C GLU A 49 -9.40 -14.59 -0.48
N LYS A 50 -8.12 -14.88 -0.28
CA LYS A 50 -7.64 -16.25 -0.03
C LYS A 50 -8.25 -16.83 1.25
N THR A 51 -8.19 -16.10 2.37
CA THR A 51 -8.79 -16.52 3.64
C THR A 51 -10.30 -16.72 3.53
N ARG A 52 -11.03 -15.83 2.81
CA ARG A 52 -12.47 -16.02 2.56
C ARG A 52 -12.77 -17.31 1.80
N ARG A 53 -11.96 -17.62 0.78
CA ARG A 53 -12.09 -18.85 0.00
C ARG A 53 -11.79 -20.09 0.84
N GLU A 54 -10.78 -20.04 1.69
CA GLU A 54 -10.43 -21.13 2.62
C GLU A 54 -11.55 -21.36 3.64
N ILE A 55 -12.08 -20.29 4.25
CA ILE A 55 -13.22 -20.39 5.17
C ILE A 55 -14.43 -21.03 4.47
N ALA A 56 -14.73 -20.63 3.23
CA ALA A 56 -15.82 -21.23 2.46
C ALA A 56 -15.59 -22.73 2.20
N ALA A 57 -14.36 -23.14 1.90
CA ALA A 57 -14.01 -24.55 1.74
C ALA A 57 -14.18 -25.32 3.06
N TYR A 58 -13.71 -24.79 4.18
CA TYR A 58 -13.86 -25.43 5.49
C TYR A 58 -15.32 -25.56 5.94
N VAL A 59 -16.18 -24.61 5.57
CA VAL A 59 -17.63 -24.72 5.80
C VAL A 59 -18.24 -25.79 4.91
N ALA A 60 -17.84 -25.87 3.64
CA ALA A 60 -18.33 -26.89 2.72
C ALA A 60 -17.89 -28.31 3.11
N GLU A 61 -16.68 -28.45 3.65
CA GLU A 61 -16.16 -29.69 4.22
C GLU A 61 -16.77 -30.04 5.59
N GLY A 62 -17.44 -29.07 6.23
CA GLY A 62 -18.05 -29.22 7.56
C GLY A 62 -17.06 -29.18 8.73
N SER A 63 -15.81 -28.80 8.50
CA SER A 63 -14.78 -28.63 9.55
C SER A 63 -14.95 -27.34 10.34
N ILE A 64 -15.65 -26.36 9.78
CA ILE A 64 -16.07 -25.12 10.46
C ILE A 64 -17.59 -24.99 10.37
N LYS A 65 -18.24 -24.65 11.48
CA LYS A 65 -19.68 -24.35 11.50
C LYS A 65 -19.96 -23.00 10.81
N PRO A 66 -21.06 -22.87 10.04
CA PRO A 66 -21.40 -21.61 9.37
C PRO A 66 -21.47 -20.41 10.33
N GLU A 67 -21.98 -20.60 11.54
CA GLU A 67 -22.12 -19.53 12.53
C GLU A 67 -20.76 -19.03 13.02
N ASP A 68 -19.78 -19.93 13.14
CA ASP A 68 -18.42 -19.58 13.57
C ASP A 68 -17.62 -18.97 12.41
N ALA A 69 -17.87 -19.39 11.16
CA ALA A 69 -17.33 -18.72 9.97
C ALA A 69 -17.77 -17.26 9.88
N VAL A 70 -19.04 -16.95 10.17
CA VAL A 70 -19.54 -15.56 10.21
C VAL A 70 -18.80 -14.73 11.26
N LYS A 71 -18.58 -15.28 12.46
CA LYS A 71 -17.82 -14.59 13.52
C LYS A 71 -16.37 -14.34 13.11
N LEU A 72 -15.70 -15.32 12.49
CA LEU A 72 -14.33 -15.17 11.99
C LEU A 72 -14.23 -14.08 10.93
N MET A 73 -15.19 -14.04 10.00
CA MET A 73 -15.25 -12.99 8.98
C MET A 73 -15.48 -11.60 9.58
N GLN A 74 -16.35 -11.48 10.58
CA GLN A 74 -16.61 -10.21 11.28
C GLN A 74 -15.44 -9.74 12.15
N ALA A 75 -14.71 -10.65 12.78
CA ALA A 75 -13.50 -10.31 13.53
C ALA A 75 -12.41 -9.74 12.61
N SER A 76 -12.31 -10.26 11.38
CA SER A 76 -11.34 -9.78 10.38
C SER A 76 -11.66 -8.39 9.83
N SER A 77 -12.94 -7.97 9.81
CA SER A 77 -13.33 -6.62 9.39
C SER A 77 -13.16 -5.59 10.50
N LYS A 78 -13.42 -5.95 11.76
CA LYS A 78 -13.38 -5.00 12.88
C LYS A 78 -11.98 -4.45 13.17
N LYS A 79 -10.93 -5.26 13.01
CA LYS A 79 -9.55 -4.79 13.17
C LYS A 79 -9.13 -3.72 12.15
N LYS A 80 -9.87 -3.57 11.05
CA LYS A 80 -9.52 -2.63 9.97
C LYS A 80 -9.83 -1.18 10.33
N ASP A 81 -10.77 -0.93 11.24
CA ASP A 81 -11.19 0.41 11.63
C ASP A 81 -10.27 0.98 12.74
N ASP A 82 -9.70 0.13 13.61
CA ASP A 82 -8.82 0.55 14.71
C ASP A 82 -7.40 0.96 14.24
N ASP A 83 -6.98 0.54 13.03
CA ASP A 83 -5.66 0.85 12.44
C ASP A 83 -5.69 2.12 11.54
N GLU A 84 -6.85 2.74 11.31
CA GLU A 84 -6.99 3.96 10.47
C GLU A 84 -7.01 5.27 11.29
N ASP A 85 -6.92 5.18 12.63
CA ASP A 85 -6.98 6.31 13.57
C ASP A 85 -5.62 6.70 14.22
N GLU A 86 -4.49 6.12 13.80
CA GLU A 86 -3.12 6.49 14.24
C GLU A 86 -2.21 7.07 13.15
#